data_AF-A0A3M1YGC3-F1
#
_entry.id   AF-A0A3M1YGC3-F1
#
_cell.length_a   1.000
_cell.length_b   1.000
_cell.length_c   1.000
_cell.angle_alpha   90.00
_cell.angle_beta   90.00
_cell.angle_gamma   90.00
#
_symmetry.space_group_name_H-M   'P 1'
#
loop_
_entity.id
_entity.type
_entity.pdbx_description
1 polymer ?
#
loop_
_entity_poly.entity_id
_entity_poly.type
_entity_poly.pdbx_seq_one_letter_code
_entity_poly.pdbx_strand_id
1 'polypeptide(L)'
;MSSWQIWRAMQHGLYHPAVMRILLHHRYKKTPKNKPLLGRVIAVVIGTPLIILFFITDLSWYVVGFVSPILTLMLLSPFYIGTFSGLAASLNIIGTVNQERQAKRYDLMATTPIEQHGFLWILSHIVYNTTRSVEGTRKLFSAIYIFFVAGAFLLINYTSLIGLFNEARLIPSSLSLVIPIIAVISALYLDLIQSTFVGLLVGVITTLVIKDGMNQRIVGGGVFLSIQILTYIVIGLITWTLPDMNYIVLAVPIIFFIVREGLLFVLIWLFTRRLSINRKTFIETIRSYP
;
A
#
# COMPACT_ATOMS: atom_id res chain seq x y z
N MET A 1 10.57 12.96 0.74
CA MET A 1 11.93 12.35 0.83
C MET A 1 12.10 11.49 2.08
N SER A 2 11.31 11.69 3.14
CA SER A 2 11.35 10.87 4.37
C SER A 2 10.67 9.51 4.22
N SER A 3 9.55 9.42 3.48
CA SER A 3 8.80 8.17 3.33
C SER A 3 9.62 7.04 2.69
N TRP A 4 10.38 7.35 1.64
CA TRP A 4 11.22 6.37 0.95
C TRP A 4 12.37 5.82 1.82
N GLN A 5 12.98 6.66 2.66
CA GLN A 5 14.03 6.21 3.57
C GLN A 5 13.47 5.25 4.63
N ILE A 6 12.32 5.60 5.19
CA ILE A 6 11.60 4.78 6.15
C ILE A 6 11.15 3.45 5.48
N TRP A 7 10.72 3.49 4.22
CA TRP A 7 10.42 2.30 3.42
C TRP A 7 11.60 1.36 3.26
N ARG A 8 12.75 1.88 2.84
CA ARG A 8 13.96 1.05 2.73
C ARG A 8 14.36 0.45 4.08
N ALA A 9 14.30 1.23 5.15
CA ALA A 9 14.60 0.72 6.50
C ALA A 9 13.63 -0.39 6.94
N MET A 10 12.37 -0.39 6.49
CA MET A 10 11.45 -1.51 6.73
C MET A 10 11.74 -2.75 5.89
N GLN A 11 12.37 -2.60 4.73
CA GLN A 11 12.71 -3.72 3.86
C GLN A 11 13.97 -4.47 4.31
N HIS A 12 14.92 -3.76 4.93
CA HIS A 12 16.17 -4.34 5.42
C HIS A 12 15.95 -4.96 6.80
N GLY A 13 16.44 -6.20 6.98
CA GLY A 13 16.18 -6.99 8.18
C GLY A 13 16.94 -6.46 9.40
N LEU A 14 16.24 -6.34 10.53
CA LEU A 14 16.88 -6.05 11.81
C LEU A 14 17.50 -7.33 12.38
N TYR A 15 18.83 -7.45 12.33
CA TYR A 15 19.60 -8.59 12.86
C TYR A 15 19.91 -8.47 14.36
N HIS A 16 18.96 -8.05 15.17
CA HIS A 16 19.16 -8.00 16.62
C HIS A 16 18.68 -9.32 17.29
N PRO A 17 19.45 -9.96 18.19
CA PRO A 17 19.08 -11.26 18.77
C PRO A 17 17.71 -11.27 19.47
N ALA A 18 17.37 -10.19 20.18
CA ALA A 18 16.05 -10.05 20.82
C ALA A 18 14.91 -9.98 19.80
N VAL A 19 15.15 -9.31 18.66
CA VAL A 19 14.22 -9.20 17.53
C VAL A 19 14.05 -10.56 16.88
N MET A 20 15.14 -11.30 16.72
CA MET A 20 15.13 -12.62 16.13
C MET A 20 14.36 -13.63 16.99
N ARG A 21 14.41 -13.50 18.32
CA ARG A 21 13.62 -14.31 19.25
C ARG A 21 12.11 -14.06 19.12
N ILE A 22 11.70 -12.80 19.00
CA ILE A 22 10.29 -12.43 18.77
C ILE A 22 9.82 -12.88 17.38
N LEU A 23 10.67 -12.66 16.36
CA LEU A 23 10.45 -13.13 14.99
C LEU A 23 10.26 -14.64 14.92
N LEU A 24 11.10 -15.42 15.61
CA LEU A 24 11.00 -16.87 15.66
C LEU A 24 9.71 -17.31 16.36
N HIS A 25 9.34 -16.67 17.48
CA HIS A 25 8.08 -16.96 18.18
C HIS A 25 6.85 -16.67 17.30
N HIS A 26 6.84 -15.55 16.58
CA HIS A 26 5.76 -15.19 15.67
C HIS A 26 5.75 -16.03 14.38
N ARG A 27 6.93 -16.44 13.86
CA ARG A 27 7.02 -17.37 12.72
C ARG A 27 6.57 -18.78 13.08
N TYR A 28 6.83 -19.26 14.29
CA TYR A 28 6.44 -20.60 14.72
C TYR A 28 4.92 -20.75 14.95
N LYS A 29 4.22 -19.67 15.29
CA LYS A 29 2.75 -19.65 15.34
C LYS A 29 2.08 -19.65 13.95
N LYS A 30 2.84 -19.70 12.85
CA LYS A 30 2.26 -19.89 11.52
C LYS A 30 1.63 -21.29 11.44
N THR A 31 0.30 -21.33 11.43
CA THR A 31 -0.46 -22.49 10.99
C THR A 31 0.02 -22.97 9.62
N PRO A 32 0.00 -24.30 9.37
CA PRO A 32 0.62 -24.90 8.20
C PRO A 32 0.11 -24.29 6.88
N LYS A 33 1.03 -24.30 5.91
CA LYS A 33 0.97 -23.78 4.54
C LYS A 33 -0.17 -24.40 3.71
N ASN A 34 -1.43 -24.19 4.07
CA ASN A 34 -2.50 -24.28 3.08
C ASN A 34 -2.42 -23.01 2.22
N LYS A 35 -1.54 -23.08 1.21
CA LYS A 35 -1.58 -22.16 0.07
C LYS A 35 -3.03 -22.16 -0.41
N PRO A 36 -3.71 -21.02 -0.56
CA PRO A 36 -5.07 -21.01 -1.07
C PRO A 36 -4.98 -21.34 -2.56
N LEU A 37 -4.93 -22.64 -2.88
CA LEU A 37 -5.07 -23.19 -4.22
C LEU A 37 -6.29 -22.57 -4.89
N LEU A 38 -7.37 -22.41 -4.11
CA LEU A 38 -8.60 -21.73 -4.50
C LEU A 38 -8.36 -20.33 -5.08
N GLY A 39 -7.51 -19.48 -4.47
CA GLY A 39 -7.29 -18.13 -4.96
C GLY A 39 -6.52 -18.07 -6.29
N ARG A 40 -5.60 -19.02 -6.52
CA ARG A 40 -4.89 -19.15 -7.81
C ARG A 40 -5.78 -19.76 -8.88
N VAL A 41 -6.59 -20.76 -8.50
CA VAL A 41 -7.57 -21.39 -9.38
C VAL A 41 -8.64 -20.37 -9.78
N ILE A 42 -9.16 -19.56 -8.86
CA ILE A 42 -10.12 -18.49 -9.18
C ILE A 42 -9.49 -17.45 -10.11
N ALA A 43 -8.25 -17.01 -9.86
CA ALA A 43 -7.58 -16.05 -10.73
C ALA A 43 -7.36 -16.57 -12.17
N VAL A 44 -7.01 -17.85 -12.31
CA VAL A 44 -6.83 -18.49 -13.63
C VAL A 44 -8.19 -18.77 -14.27
N VAL A 45 -9.14 -19.35 -13.54
CA VAL A 45 -10.47 -19.72 -14.06
C VAL A 45 -11.30 -18.50 -14.43
N ILE A 46 -11.14 -17.34 -13.76
CA ILE A 46 -11.84 -16.10 -14.13
C ILE A 46 -11.03 -15.28 -15.15
N GLY A 47 -9.69 -15.25 -15.03
CA GLY A 47 -8.84 -14.45 -15.92
C GLY A 47 -8.77 -14.99 -17.34
N THR A 48 -8.75 -16.31 -17.52
CA THR A 48 -8.57 -16.93 -18.85
C THR A 48 -9.81 -16.77 -19.75
N PRO A 49 -11.05 -16.98 -19.28
CA PRO A 49 -12.24 -16.73 -20.09
C PRO A 49 -12.42 -15.26 -20.44
N LEU A 50 -12.07 -14.32 -19.55
CA LEU A 50 -12.13 -12.89 -19.84
C LEU A 50 -11.18 -12.49 -20.98
N ILE A 51 -9.97 -13.07 -21.00
CA ILE A 51 -9.02 -12.86 -22.09
C ILE A 51 -9.54 -13.50 -23.39
N ILE A 52 -10.08 -14.71 -23.34
CA ILE A 52 -10.62 -15.40 -24.52
C ILE A 52 -11.87 -14.67 -25.07
N LEU A 53 -12.78 -14.19 -24.22
CA LEU A 53 -13.95 -13.40 -24.64
C LEU A 53 -13.54 -12.07 -25.28
N PHE A 54 -12.42 -11.47 -24.85
CA PHE A 54 -11.90 -10.24 -25.42
C PHE A 54 -11.40 -10.41 -26.88
N PHE A 55 -11.06 -11.63 -27.29
CA PHE A 55 -10.54 -11.91 -28.64
C PHE A 55 -11.58 -12.47 -29.62
N ILE A 56 -12.78 -12.90 -29.17
CA ILE A 56 -13.72 -13.70 -29.99
C ILE A 56 -14.91 -12.91 -30.54
N THR A 57 -15.30 -11.75 -29.98
CA THR A 57 -16.56 -11.08 -30.38
C THR A 57 -16.40 -9.62 -30.82
N ASP A 58 -17.21 -9.19 -31.79
CA ASP A 58 -17.30 -7.81 -32.27
C ASP A 58 -17.70 -6.89 -31.09
N LEU A 59 -16.76 -6.02 -30.71
CA LEU A 59 -16.41 -5.78 -29.31
C LEU A 59 -17.01 -4.48 -28.71
N SER A 60 -17.80 -3.70 -29.45
CA SER A 60 -18.08 -2.31 -29.05
C SER A 60 -19.09 -2.17 -27.89
N TRP A 61 -20.20 -2.90 -27.90
CA TRP A 61 -21.27 -2.75 -26.88
C TRP A 61 -21.02 -3.53 -25.59
N TYR A 62 -20.43 -4.73 -25.67
CA TYR A 62 -20.06 -5.51 -24.49
C TYR A 62 -18.81 -4.95 -23.78
N VAL A 63 -17.91 -4.27 -24.49
CA VAL A 63 -16.80 -3.53 -23.84
C VAL A 63 -17.33 -2.39 -22.99
N VAL A 64 -18.29 -1.63 -23.50
CA VAL A 64 -18.87 -0.54 -22.70
C VAL A 64 -19.72 -1.08 -21.54
N GLY A 65 -20.48 -2.16 -21.74
CA GLY A 65 -21.37 -2.71 -20.71
C GLY A 65 -20.68 -3.58 -19.63
N PHE A 66 -19.73 -4.44 -20.01
CA PHE A 66 -19.04 -5.38 -19.11
C PHE A 66 -17.60 -4.98 -18.82
N VAL A 67 -16.87 -4.49 -19.82
CA VAL A 67 -15.46 -4.11 -19.62
C VAL A 67 -15.35 -2.78 -18.89
N SER A 68 -16.31 -1.84 -19.03
CA SER A 68 -16.29 -0.57 -18.28
C SER A 68 -16.43 -0.76 -16.75
N PRO A 69 -17.41 -1.53 -16.21
CA PRO A 69 -17.49 -1.77 -14.77
C PRO A 69 -16.29 -2.58 -14.25
N ILE A 70 -15.77 -3.53 -15.03
CA ILE A 70 -14.59 -4.31 -14.66
C ILE A 70 -13.34 -3.44 -14.67
N LEU A 71 -13.13 -2.58 -15.67
CA LEU A 71 -12.06 -1.59 -15.72
C LEU A 71 -12.18 -0.61 -14.56
N THR A 72 -13.39 -0.14 -14.27
CA THR A 72 -13.67 0.77 -13.15
C THR A 72 -13.36 0.09 -11.83
N LEU A 73 -13.83 -1.14 -11.61
CA LEU A 73 -13.49 -1.94 -10.43
C LEU A 73 -12.00 -2.27 -10.37
N MET A 74 -11.33 -2.51 -11.50
CA MET A 74 -9.89 -2.75 -11.58
C MET A 74 -9.08 -1.49 -11.28
N LEU A 75 -9.55 -0.32 -11.72
CA LEU A 75 -8.96 1.00 -11.44
C LEU A 75 -9.22 1.41 -9.98
N LEU A 76 -10.36 1.01 -9.41
CA LEU A 76 -10.71 1.27 -8.01
C LEU A 76 -10.08 0.24 -7.05
N SER A 77 -9.85 -0.99 -7.51
CA SER A 77 -9.26 -2.09 -6.73
C SER A 77 -7.98 -1.71 -5.98
N PRO A 78 -7.04 -0.93 -6.53
CA PRO A 78 -5.77 -0.67 -5.86
C PRO A 78 -5.95 0.30 -4.69
N PHE A 79 -6.93 1.22 -4.74
CA PHE A 79 -7.31 2.05 -3.61
C PHE A 79 -7.87 1.21 -2.45
N TYR A 80 -8.69 0.20 -2.77
CA TYR A 80 -9.18 -0.74 -1.76
C TYR A 80 -8.04 -1.60 -1.20
N ILE A 81 -7.10 -2.02 -2.05
CA ILE A 81 -5.94 -2.85 -1.66
C ILE A 81 -5.00 -2.07 -0.74
N GLY A 82 -4.66 -0.82 -1.08
CA GLY A 82 -3.85 0.06 -0.23
C GLY A 82 -4.52 0.31 1.12
N THR A 83 -5.80 0.67 1.09
CA THR A 83 -6.61 0.90 2.30
C THR A 83 -6.68 -0.36 3.17
N PHE A 84 -6.99 -1.52 2.58
CA PHE A 84 -7.07 -2.78 3.31
C PHE A 84 -5.71 -3.20 3.87
N SER A 85 -4.62 -2.99 3.12
CA SER A 85 -3.26 -3.23 3.59
C SER A 85 -2.94 -2.40 4.82
N GLY A 86 -3.22 -1.08 4.77
CA GLY A 86 -2.99 -0.17 5.88
C GLY A 86 -3.86 -0.48 7.10
N LEU A 87 -5.14 -0.81 6.90
CA LEU A 87 -6.04 -1.21 7.98
C LEU A 87 -5.55 -2.50 8.63
N ALA A 88 -5.22 -3.52 7.83
CA ALA A 88 -4.66 -4.76 8.34
C ALA A 88 -3.35 -4.51 9.09
N ALA A 89 -2.44 -3.70 8.55
CA ALA A 89 -1.18 -3.35 9.20
C ALA A 89 -1.41 -2.68 10.57
N SER A 90 -2.32 -1.70 10.64
CA SER A 90 -2.71 -1.01 11.88
C SER A 90 -3.23 -1.99 12.94
N LEU A 91 -4.23 -2.80 12.58
CA LEU A 91 -4.86 -3.74 13.50
C LEU A 91 -3.90 -4.84 13.97
N ASN A 92 -3.00 -5.31 13.09
CA ASN A 92 -2.02 -6.32 13.45
C ASN A 92 -0.94 -5.75 14.38
N ILE A 93 -0.46 -4.51 14.17
CA ILE A 93 0.43 -3.86 15.15
C ILE A 93 -0.26 -3.73 16.50
N ILE A 94 -1.48 -3.20 16.52
CA ILE A 94 -2.23 -3.04 17.77
C ILE A 94 -2.38 -4.39 18.48
N GLY A 95 -2.73 -5.44 17.73
CA GLY A 95 -2.82 -6.80 18.23
C GLY A 95 -1.50 -7.30 18.81
N THR A 96 -0.39 -7.17 18.07
CA THR A 96 0.94 -7.63 18.49
C THR A 96 1.45 -6.86 19.69
N VAL A 97 1.31 -5.53 19.72
CA VAL A 97 1.72 -4.70 20.86
C VAL A 97 0.94 -5.08 22.11
N ASN A 98 -0.38 -5.28 22.00
CA ASN A 98 -1.20 -5.73 23.13
C ASN A 98 -0.81 -7.11 23.63
N GLN A 99 -0.50 -8.05 22.72
CA GLN A 99 -0.02 -9.38 23.10
C GLN A 99 1.32 -9.29 23.86
N GLU A 100 2.27 -8.49 23.39
CA GLU A 100 3.57 -8.31 24.05
C GLU A 100 3.45 -7.55 25.39
N ARG A 101 2.47 -6.64 25.52
CA ARG A 101 2.12 -5.99 26.81
C ARG A 101 1.51 -6.98 27.79
N GLN A 102 0.55 -7.80 27.36
CA GLN A 102 -0.05 -8.84 28.20
C GLN A 102 0.99 -9.87 28.65
N ALA A 103 1.99 -10.16 27.81
CA ALA A 103 3.12 -11.01 28.14
C ALA A 103 4.19 -10.33 29.03
N LYS A 104 4.00 -9.06 29.43
CA LYS A 104 4.96 -8.24 30.20
C LYS A 104 6.34 -8.09 29.53
N ARG A 105 6.46 -8.41 28.24
CA ARG A 105 7.71 -8.29 27.48
C ARG A 105 7.92 -6.89 26.96
N TYR A 106 6.82 -6.20 26.65
CA TYR A 106 6.85 -4.79 26.24
C TYR A 106 7.53 -3.95 27.31
N ASP A 107 7.12 -4.04 28.58
CA ASP A 107 7.65 -3.22 29.66
C ASP A 107 9.15 -3.50 29.92
N LEU A 108 9.62 -4.72 29.67
CA LEU A 108 11.01 -5.12 29.83
C LEU A 108 11.93 -4.58 28.73
N MET A 109 11.42 -4.45 27.50
CA MET A 109 12.19 -3.98 26.34
C MET A 109 12.06 -2.47 26.10
N ALA A 110 11.31 -1.79 26.95
CA ALA A 110 10.83 -0.44 26.70
C ALA A 110 10.91 0.40 27.98
N THR A 111 12.05 0.29 28.67
CA THR A 111 12.31 0.93 29.96
C THR A 111 12.54 2.43 29.80
N THR A 112 13.11 2.83 28.67
CA THR A 112 13.26 4.23 28.27
C THR A 112 12.33 4.58 27.10
N PRO A 113 11.94 5.86 26.92
CA PRO A 113 11.17 6.28 25.75
C PRO A 113 11.86 5.90 24.43
N ILE A 114 13.18 6.06 24.36
CA ILE A 114 13.97 5.72 23.16
C ILE A 114 13.85 4.23 22.82
N GLU A 115 13.96 3.36 23.83
CA GLU A 115 13.77 1.91 23.67
C GLU A 115 12.35 1.55 23.24
N GLN A 116 11.32 2.26 23.75
CA GLN A 116 9.93 2.08 23.30
C GLN A 116 9.80 2.28 21.79
N HIS A 117 10.54 3.19 21.18
CA HIS A 117 10.47 3.41 19.72
C HIS A 117 11.19 2.35 18.94
N GLY A 118 12.41 2.00 19.37
CA GLY A 118 13.15 0.89 18.75
C GLY A 118 12.28 -0.36 18.76
N PHE A 119 11.64 -0.65 19.90
CA PHE A 119 10.76 -1.80 20.05
C PHE A 119 9.49 -1.72 19.20
N LEU A 120 8.79 -0.59 19.17
CA LEU A 120 7.60 -0.40 18.33
C LEU A 120 7.94 -0.45 16.82
N TRP A 121 9.09 0.07 16.43
CA TRP A 121 9.62 -0.01 15.08
C TRP A 121 9.93 -1.47 14.69
N ILE A 122 10.60 -2.19 15.57
CA ILE A 122 10.85 -3.63 15.45
C ILE A 122 9.53 -4.39 15.26
N LEU A 123 8.53 -4.17 16.11
CA LEU A 123 7.24 -4.84 16.02
C LEU A 123 6.53 -4.50 14.71
N SER A 124 6.62 -3.25 14.26
CA SER A 124 6.08 -2.82 12.97
C SER A 124 6.74 -3.55 11.81
N HIS A 125 8.07 -3.69 11.84
CA HIS A 125 8.84 -4.46 10.85
C HIS A 125 8.45 -5.95 10.87
N ILE A 126 8.30 -6.54 12.06
CA ILE A 126 7.83 -7.93 12.22
C ILE A 126 6.45 -8.08 11.61
N VAL A 127 5.49 -7.23 11.97
CA VAL A 127 4.12 -7.28 11.45
C VAL A 127 4.10 -7.13 9.94
N TYR A 128 4.87 -6.17 9.40
CA TYR A 128 4.98 -5.96 7.96
C TYR A 128 5.50 -7.21 7.22
N ASN A 129 6.56 -7.84 7.74
CA ASN A 129 7.21 -8.97 7.07
C ASN A 129 6.63 -10.35 7.38
N THR A 130 5.87 -10.50 8.46
CA THR A 130 5.36 -11.81 8.90
C THR A 130 3.86 -11.99 8.71
N THR A 131 3.10 -10.90 8.63
CA THR A 131 1.64 -10.99 8.53
C THR A 131 1.18 -11.43 7.16
N ARG A 132 0.44 -12.55 7.12
CA ARG A 132 -0.08 -13.13 5.87
C ARG A 132 -1.00 -12.18 5.11
N SER A 133 -1.74 -11.32 5.80
CA SER A 133 -2.58 -10.30 5.16
C SER A 133 -1.72 -9.37 4.31
N VAL A 134 -0.70 -8.73 4.90
CA VAL A 134 0.23 -7.83 4.20
C VAL A 134 0.97 -8.54 3.07
N GLU A 135 1.46 -9.76 3.30
CA GLU A 135 2.13 -10.56 2.27
C GLU A 135 1.19 -10.90 1.10
N GLY A 136 -0.06 -11.26 1.40
CA GLY A 136 -1.10 -11.57 0.42
C GLY A 136 -1.45 -10.35 -0.42
N THR A 137 -1.64 -9.20 0.22
CA THR A 137 -1.90 -7.92 -0.46
C THR A 137 -0.74 -7.52 -1.36
N ARG A 138 0.52 -7.70 -0.91
CA ARG A 138 1.71 -7.45 -1.74
C ARG A 138 1.78 -8.36 -2.96
N LYS A 139 1.47 -9.65 -2.80
CA LYS A 139 1.44 -10.62 -3.91
C LYS A 139 0.34 -10.29 -4.90
N LEU A 140 -0.86 -9.98 -4.41
CA LEU A 140 -1.98 -9.54 -5.24
C LEU A 140 -1.59 -8.27 -6.02
N PHE A 141 -0.99 -7.29 -5.36
CA PHE A 141 -0.54 -6.07 -6.01
C PHE A 141 0.54 -6.34 -7.06
N SER A 142 1.52 -7.20 -6.77
CA SER A 142 2.54 -7.57 -7.76
C SER A 142 1.92 -8.25 -8.99
N ALA A 143 0.88 -9.08 -8.79
CA ALA A 143 0.17 -9.71 -9.90
C ALA A 143 -0.64 -8.69 -10.71
N ILE A 144 -1.35 -7.78 -10.04
CA ILE A 144 -2.07 -6.68 -10.69
C ILE A 144 -1.10 -5.79 -11.47
N TYR A 145 0.03 -5.41 -10.86
CA TYR A 145 1.08 -4.62 -11.49
C TYR A 145 1.63 -5.29 -12.75
N ILE A 146 2.00 -6.57 -12.66
CA ILE A 146 2.50 -7.34 -13.83
C ILE A 146 1.42 -7.39 -14.92
N PHE A 147 0.16 -7.64 -14.53
CA PHE A 147 -0.95 -7.68 -15.47
C PHE A 147 -1.16 -6.33 -16.18
N PHE A 148 -1.11 -5.21 -15.45
CA PHE A 148 -1.23 -3.87 -16.02
C PHE A 148 -0.05 -3.52 -16.93
N VAL A 149 1.18 -3.83 -16.55
CA VAL A 149 2.37 -3.60 -17.39
C VAL A 149 2.33 -4.45 -18.65
N ALA A 150 1.98 -5.74 -18.53
CA ALA A 150 1.84 -6.63 -19.67
C ALA A 150 0.68 -6.20 -20.59
N GLY A 151 -0.46 -5.82 -20.02
CA GLY A 151 -1.61 -5.30 -20.76
C GLY A 151 -1.27 -4.02 -21.52
N ALA A 152 -0.59 -3.06 -20.86
CA ALA A 152 -0.10 -1.84 -21.50
C ALA A 152 0.85 -2.16 -22.66
N PHE A 153 1.80 -3.08 -22.45
CA PHE A 153 2.73 -3.50 -23.49
C PHE A 153 2.02 -4.12 -24.70
N LEU A 154 1.04 -5.01 -24.48
CA LEU A 154 0.25 -5.60 -25.55
C LEU A 154 -0.56 -4.54 -26.32
N LEU A 155 -1.11 -3.54 -25.61
CA LEU A 155 -1.89 -2.45 -26.22
C LEU A 155 -1.00 -1.55 -27.11
N ILE A 156 0.24 -1.27 -26.68
CA ILE A 156 1.24 -0.57 -27.51
C ILE A 156 1.55 -1.37 -28.78
N ASN A 157 1.80 -2.67 -28.64
CA ASN A 157 2.14 -3.52 -29.79
C ASN A 157 0.95 -3.63 -30.75
N TYR A 158 -0.27 -3.76 -30.25
CA TYR A 158 -1.49 -3.82 -31.05
C TYR A 158 -1.74 -2.52 -31.82
N THR A 159 -1.64 -1.36 -31.16
CA THR A 159 -1.80 -0.05 -31.82
C THR A 159 -0.70 0.21 -32.85
N SER A 160 0.53 -0.23 -32.55
CA SER A 160 1.65 -0.13 -33.49
C SER A 160 1.46 -1.04 -34.71
N LEU A 161 0.95 -2.26 -34.51
CA LEU A 161 0.62 -3.19 -35.60
C LEU A 161 -0.46 -2.62 -36.53
N ILE A 162 -1.56 -2.08 -35.98
CA ILE A 162 -2.61 -1.43 -36.78
C ILE A 162 -2.05 -0.23 -37.55
N GLY A 163 -1.18 0.56 -36.93
CA GLY A 163 -0.53 1.70 -37.57
C GLY A 163 0.43 1.31 -38.72
N LEU A 164 0.90 0.06 -38.79
CA LEU A 164 1.66 -0.44 -39.94
C LEU A 164 0.76 -0.79 -41.12
N PHE A 165 -0.51 -1.17 -40.87
CA PHE A 165 -1.48 -1.50 -41.92
C PHE A 165 -2.27 -0.30 -42.43
N ASN A 166 -2.44 0.74 -41.61
CA ASN A 166 -3.01 2.02 -42.03
C ASN A 166 -1.87 3.01 -42.27
N GLU A 167 -1.58 3.37 -43.52
CA GLU A 167 -0.53 4.33 -43.93
C GLU A 167 -0.67 5.76 -43.33
N ALA A 168 -1.64 5.98 -42.45
CA ALA A 168 -1.77 7.20 -41.68
C ALA A 168 -0.66 7.27 -40.61
N ARG A 169 0.29 8.19 -40.82
CA ARG A 169 1.32 8.63 -39.85
C ARG A 169 0.73 8.87 -38.44
N LEU A 170 0.69 7.84 -37.60
CA LEU A 170 0.17 7.88 -36.23
C LEU A 170 1.21 7.42 -35.20
N ILE A 171 2.48 7.77 -35.44
CA ILE A 171 3.59 7.48 -34.53
C ILE A 171 3.55 8.32 -33.22
N PRO A 172 2.81 9.46 -33.06
CA PRO A 172 2.71 10.13 -31.76
C PRO A 172 1.70 9.55 -30.76
N SER A 173 0.72 8.73 -31.20
CA SER A 173 -0.47 8.40 -30.37
C SER A 173 -0.22 7.28 -29.34
N SER A 174 0.77 6.42 -29.56
CA SER A 174 1.08 5.33 -28.62
C SER A 174 1.70 5.88 -27.33
N LEU A 175 2.65 6.82 -27.40
CA LEU A 175 3.24 7.46 -26.22
C LEU A 175 2.22 8.19 -25.35
N SER A 176 1.22 8.84 -25.97
CA SER A 176 0.13 9.50 -25.23
C SER A 176 -0.76 8.54 -24.43
N LEU A 177 -0.78 7.24 -24.78
CA LEU A 177 -1.48 6.22 -24.00
C LEU A 177 -0.59 5.62 -22.90
N VAL A 178 0.71 5.47 -23.16
CA VAL A 178 1.65 4.82 -22.24
C VAL A 178 1.94 5.65 -21.00
N ILE A 179 2.15 6.96 -21.17
CA ILE A 179 2.52 7.84 -20.05
C ILE A 179 1.41 7.86 -18.98
N PRO A 180 0.12 8.05 -19.32
CA PRO A 180 -1.00 7.86 -18.38
C PRO A 180 -0.97 6.55 -17.62
N ILE A 181 -0.74 5.43 -18.32
CA ILE A 181 -0.77 4.10 -17.70
C ILE A 181 0.37 3.96 -16.70
N ILE A 182 1.59 4.37 -17.06
CA ILE A 182 2.74 4.35 -16.14
C ILE A 182 2.48 5.25 -14.93
N ALA A 183 1.92 6.45 -15.15
CA ALA A 183 1.60 7.39 -14.09
C ALA A 183 0.57 6.81 -13.10
N VAL A 184 -0.51 6.19 -13.61
CA VAL A 184 -1.51 5.51 -12.79
C VAL A 184 -0.89 4.36 -12.02
N ILE A 185 -0.17 3.45 -12.68
CA ILE A 185 0.49 2.30 -12.02
C ILE A 185 1.42 2.78 -10.90
N SER A 186 2.21 3.83 -11.15
CA SER A 186 3.11 4.43 -10.17
C SER A 186 2.34 5.02 -8.98
N ALA A 187 1.23 5.73 -9.25
CA ALA A 187 0.36 6.26 -8.21
C ALA A 187 -0.20 5.17 -7.30
N LEU A 188 -0.66 4.06 -7.90
CA LEU A 188 -1.22 2.93 -7.15
C LEU A 188 -0.17 2.23 -6.29
N TYR A 189 1.05 2.10 -6.81
CA TYR A 189 2.16 1.53 -6.04
C TYR A 189 2.55 2.42 -4.87
N LEU A 190 2.62 3.73 -5.10
CA LEU A 190 2.87 4.71 -4.06
C LEU A 190 1.74 4.73 -3.01
N ASP A 191 0.47 4.64 -3.42
CA ASP A 191 -0.65 4.54 -2.49
C ASP A 191 -0.56 3.30 -1.62
N LEU A 192 -0.26 2.13 -2.19
CA LEU A 192 -0.08 0.92 -1.40
C LEU A 192 0.98 1.14 -0.31
N ILE A 193 2.16 1.65 -0.69
CA ILE A 193 3.25 1.89 0.25
C ILE A 193 2.81 2.90 1.32
N GLN A 194 2.30 4.06 0.91
CA GLN A 194 1.93 5.14 1.81
C GLN A 194 0.78 4.73 2.74
N SER A 195 -0.23 4.02 2.24
CA SER A 195 -1.36 3.52 3.03
C SER A 195 -0.92 2.46 4.04
N THR A 196 -0.03 1.53 3.66
CA THR A 196 0.57 0.60 4.62
C THR A 196 1.32 1.38 5.71
N PHE A 197 2.11 2.39 5.33
CA PHE A 197 2.86 3.23 6.27
C PHE A 197 1.99 4.00 7.26
N VAL A 198 0.97 4.68 6.74
CA VAL A 198 -0.02 5.39 7.55
C VAL A 198 -0.68 4.40 8.51
N GLY A 199 -1.03 3.20 8.02
CA GLY A 199 -1.54 2.12 8.85
C GLY A 199 -0.60 1.74 9.99
N LEU A 200 0.70 1.54 9.69
CA LEU A 200 1.68 1.19 10.71
C LEU A 200 1.84 2.30 11.76
N LEU A 201 1.96 3.56 11.32
CA LEU A 201 2.08 4.71 12.22
C LEU A 201 0.82 4.91 13.08
N VAL A 202 -0.37 4.80 12.50
CA VAL A 202 -1.63 4.91 13.25
C VAL A 202 -1.71 3.80 14.30
N GLY A 203 -1.35 2.57 13.94
CA GLY A 203 -1.33 1.46 14.90
C GLY A 203 -0.40 1.73 16.08
N VAL A 204 0.80 2.20 15.80
CA VAL A 204 1.79 2.58 16.82
C VAL A 204 1.27 3.73 17.69
N ILE A 205 0.85 4.85 17.10
CA ILE A 205 0.34 6.03 17.84
C ILE A 205 -0.85 5.64 18.72
N THR A 206 -1.79 4.85 18.19
CA THR A 206 -2.97 4.42 18.94
C THR A 206 -2.58 3.62 20.18
N THR A 207 -1.60 2.72 20.07
CA THR A 207 -1.11 1.94 21.22
C THR A 207 -0.39 2.79 22.27
N LEU A 208 0.17 3.94 21.88
CA LEU A 208 0.79 4.89 22.80
C LEU A 208 -0.23 5.76 23.54
N VAL A 209 -1.35 6.09 22.89
CA VAL A 209 -2.37 6.99 23.45
C VAL A 209 -3.41 6.25 24.29
N ILE A 210 -3.86 5.08 23.84
CA ILE A 210 -4.98 4.34 24.46
C ILE A 210 -4.42 3.10 25.15
N LYS A 211 -4.83 2.84 26.40
CA LYS A 211 -4.36 1.68 27.19
C LYS A 211 -5.24 0.45 27.07
N ASP A 212 -6.54 0.62 26.84
CA ASP A 212 -7.50 -0.48 26.71
C ASP A 212 -7.42 -1.13 25.32
N GLY A 213 -7.18 -2.44 25.29
CA GLY A 213 -6.88 -3.18 24.06
C GLY A 213 -8.04 -3.29 23.07
N MET A 214 -9.29 -3.38 23.54
CA MET A 214 -10.45 -3.43 22.63
C MET A 214 -10.70 -2.06 22.01
N ASN A 215 -10.68 -1.03 22.86
CA ASN A 215 -10.79 0.37 22.43
C ASN A 215 -9.67 0.78 21.48
N GLN A 216 -8.44 0.29 21.67
CA GLN A 216 -7.34 0.54 20.74
C GLN A 216 -7.63 0.03 19.32
N ARG A 217 -8.22 -1.15 19.16
CA ARG A 217 -8.49 -1.70 17.81
C ARG A 217 -9.56 -0.91 17.08
N ILE A 218 -10.66 -0.59 17.78
CA ILE A 218 -11.77 0.18 17.22
C ILE A 218 -11.29 1.58 16.87
N VAL A 219 -10.60 2.25 17.80
CA VAL A 219 -10.11 3.62 17.57
C VAL A 219 -9.01 3.64 16.51
N GLY A 220 -8.05 2.71 16.54
CA GLY A 220 -6.96 2.69 15.55
C GLY A 220 -7.46 2.36 14.13
N GLY A 221 -8.42 1.45 14.01
CA GLY A 221 -9.10 1.19 12.75
C GLY A 221 -9.92 2.40 12.28
N GLY A 222 -10.70 3.00 13.17
CA GLY A 222 -11.49 4.19 12.90
C GLY A 222 -10.65 5.38 12.45
N VAL A 223 -9.61 5.72 13.20
CA VAL A 223 -8.68 6.82 12.88
C VAL A 223 -8.01 6.58 11.52
N PHE A 224 -7.56 5.36 11.25
CA PHE A 224 -6.99 5.03 9.94
C PHE A 224 -8.00 5.26 8.80
N LEU A 225 -9.23 4.74 8.95
CA LEU A 225 -10.27 4.90 7.93
C LEU A 225 -10.67 6.37 7.76
N SER A 226 -10.80 7.14 8.83
CA SER A 226 -11.08 8.58 8.77
C SER A 226 -9.98 9.33 8.02
N ILE A 227 -8.71 9.03 8.31
CA ILE A 227 -7.56 9.60 7.58
C ILE A 227 -7.64 9.27 6.09
N GLN A 228 -7.97 8.03 5.75
CA GLN A 228 -8.09 7.58 4.37
C GLN A 228 -9.22 8.32 3.64
N ILE A 229 -10.42 8.34 4.22
CA ILE A 229 -11.59 9.03 3.66
C ILE A 229 -11.29 10.52 3.45
N LEU A 230 -10.73 11.19 4.45
CA LEU A 230 -10.36 12.61 4.35
C LEU A 230 -9.31 12.85 3.26
N THR A 231 -8.33 11.96 3.12
CA THR A 231 -7.31 12.06 2.06
C THR A 231 -7.97 12.01 0.68
N TYR A 232 -8.87 11.05 0.45
CA TYR A 232 -9.57 10.92 -0.83
C TYR A 232 -10.51 12.10 -1.11
N ILE A 233 -11.20 12.63 -0.09
CA ILE A 233 -12.02 13.85 -0.24
C ILE A 233 -11.13 15.02 -0.68
N VAL A 234 -10.00 15.24 -0.01
CA VAL A 234 -9.08 16.33 -0.36
C VAL A 234 -8.53 16.18 -1.78
N ILE A 235 -8.11 14.97 -2.17
CA ILE A 235 -7.63 14.71 -3.54
C ILE A 235 -8.75 14.95 -4.55
N GLY A 236 -9.97 14.49 -4.27
CA GLY A 236 -11.13 14.72 -5.13
C GLY A 236 -11.43 16.20 -5.32
N LEU A 237 -11.40 16.98 -4.24
CA LEU A 237 -11.60 18.43 -4.30
C LEU A 237 -10.51 19.15 -5.10
N ILE A 238 -9.24 18.79 -4.92
CA ILE A 238 -8.13 19.38 -5.69
C ILE A 238 -8.21 18.96 -7.17
N THR A 239 -8.60 17.73 -7.45
CA THR A 239 -8.71 17.24 -8.83
C THR A 239 -9.88 17.89 -9.56
N TRP A 240 -10.99 18.15 -8.85
CA TRP A 240 -12.18 18.80 -9.39
C TRP A 240 -11.93 20.24 -9.88
N THR A 241 -10.92 20.94 -9.32
CA THR A 241 -10.60 22.30 -9.75
C THR A 241 -9.71 22.35 -11.00
N LEU A 242 -9.27 21.21 -11.52
CA LEU A 242 -8.47 21.16 -12.74
C LEU A 242 -9.36 21.31 -13.99
N PRO A 243 -9.06 22.28 -14.88
CA PRO A 243 -9.96 22.64 -15.98
C PRO A 243 -9.96 21.67 -17.17
N ASP A 244 -8.98 20.77 -17.28
CA ASP A 244 -8.84 19.88 -18.43
C ASP A 244 -8.49 18.44 -18.02
N MET A 245 -9.29 17.50 -18.55
CA MET A 245 -9.25 16.06 -18.30
C MET A 245 -7.90 15.43 -18.65
N ASN A 246 -7.17 15.99 -19.62
CA ASN A 246 -5.84 15.49 -19.98
C ASN A 246 -4.81 15.73 -18.87
N TYR A 247 -4.92 16.86 -18.16
CA TYR A 247 -4.06 17.14 -17.01
C TYR A 247 -4.45 16.33 -15.79
N ILE A 248 -5.74 16.00 -15.62
CA ILE A 248 -6.22 15.20 -14.48
C ILE A 248 -5.47 13.87 -14.38
N VAL A 249 -5.26 13.18 -15.50
CA VAL A 249 -4.62 11.85 -15.49
C VAL A 249 -3.16 11.90 -15.03
N LEU A 250 -2.44 12.98 -15.36
CA LEU A 250 -1.04 13.18 -14.94
C LEU A 250 -0.93 13.85 -13.56
N ALA A 251 -1.85 14.76 -13.24
CA ALA A 251 -1.84 15.54 -12.02
C ALA A 251 -2.32 14.73 -10.81
N VAL A 252 -3.31 13.84 -10.97
CA VAL A 252 -3.85 13.02 -9.88
C VAL A 252 -2.75 12.24 -9.15
N PRO A 253 -1.86 11.47 -9.82
CA PRO A 253 -0.72 10.82 -9.18
C PRO A 253 0.15 11.75 -8.34
N ILE A 254 0.41 12.96 -8.85
CA ILE A 254 1.29 13.95 -8.21
C ILE A 254 0.60 14.58 -6.99
N ILE A 255 -0.65 15.02 -7.16
CA ILE A 255 -1.49 15.56 -6.08
C ILE A 255 -1.63 14.52 -4.98
N PHE A 256 -1.91 13.27 -5.35
CA PHE A 256 -2.00 12.14 -4.45
C PHE A 256 -0.73 12.00 -3.61
N PHE A 257 0.43 11.96 -4.28
CA PHE A 257 1.72 11.83 -3.62
C PHE A 257 2.00 12.99 -2.65
N ILE A 258 1.72 14.24 -3.06
CA ILE A 258 1.95 15.44 -2.23
C ILE A 258 1.07 15.41 -0.98
N VAL A 259 -0.24 15.17 -1.14
CA VAL A 259 -1.19 15.13 -0.02
C VAL A 259 -0.79 14.05 0.98
N ARG A 260 -0.42 12.86 0.48
CA ARG A 260 0.02 11.73 1.32
C ARG A 260 1.35 11.97 2.01
N GLU A 261 2.34 12.54 1.33
CA GLU A 261 3.63 12.85 1.92
C GLU A 261 3.46 13.91 3.01
N GLY A 262 2.62 14.92 2.79
CA GLY A 262 2.23 15.90 3.81
C GLY A 262 1.57 15.25 5.02
N LEU A 263 0.66 14.30 4.79
CA LEU A 263 0.01 13.56 5.88
C LEU A 263 1.01 12.70 6.67
N LEU A 264 1.90 11.98 5.99
CA LEU A 264 2.97 11.22 6.63
C LEU A 264 3.89 12.13 7.46
N PHE A 265 4.22 13.30 6.94
CA PHE A 265 5.01 14.29 7.67
C PHE A 265 4.32 14.72 8.96
N VAL A 266 3.01 15.01 8.92
CA VAL A 266 2.23 15.37 10.10
C VAL A 266 2.17 14.22 11.10
N LEU A 267 1.94 12.99 10.65
CA LEU A 267 1.92 11.81 11.53
C LEU A 267 3.27 11.56 12.19
N ILE A 268 4.38 11.68 11.44
CA ILE A 268 5.74 11.56 11.99
C ILE A 268 6.01 12.69 12.98
N TRP A 269 5.55 13.91 12.70
CA TRP A 269 5.67 15.03 13.63
C TRP A 269 4.88 14.80 14.92
N LEU A 270 3.64 14.32 14.83
CA LEU A 270 2.83 13.97 16.00
C LEU A 270 3.48 12.84 16.81
N PHE A 271 3.97 11.81 16.12
CA PHE A 271 4.71 10.70 16.72
C PHE A 271 5.94 11.21 17.48
N THR A 272 6.83 11.95 16.81
CA THR A 272 8.06 12.49 17.43
C THR A 272 7.77 13.45 18.58
N ARG A 273 6.77 14.34 18.44
CA ARG A 273 6.36 15.28 19.49
C ARG A 273 5.84 14.57 20.74
N ARG A 274 5.02 13.53 20.58
CA ARG A 274 4.46 12.77 21.72
C ARG A 274 5.55 12.08 22.53
N LEU A 275 6.68 11.81 21.89
CA LEU A 275 7.78 11.06 22.44
C LEU A 275 8.92 11.94 22.96
N SER A 276 8.77 13.27 22.91
CA SER A 276 9.78 14.25 23.32
C SER A 276 11.15 14.10 22.62
N ILE A 277 11.18 13.45 21.45
CA ILE A 277 12.42 13.25 20.69
C ILE A 277 12.62 14.36 19.68
N ASN A 278 13.86 14.83 19.61
CA ASN A 278 14.28 15.73 18.54
C ASN A 278 14.15 15.01 17.19
N ARG A 279 13.33 15.58 16.30
CA ARG A 279 13.05 15.03 14.96
C ARG A 279 14.33 14.73 14.16
N LYS A 280 15.38 15.54 14.31
CA LYS A 280 16.68 15.30 13.64
C LYS A 280 17.27 13.96 14.07
N THR A 281 17.33 13.72 15.39
CA THR A 281 17.83 12.47 15.97
C THR A 281 17.05 11.27 15.46
N PHE A 282 15.71 11.35 15.39
CA PHE A 282 14.89 10.25 14.86
C PHE A 282 15.23 9.92 13.39
N ILE A 283 15.38 10.94 12.54
CA ILE A 283 15.73 10.74 11.12
C ILE A 283 17.15 10.18 10.99
N GLU A 284 18.10 10.67 11.79
CA GLU A 284 19.48 10.20 11.81
C GLU A 284 19.57 8.73 12.27
N THR A 285 18.82 8.35 13.30
CA THR A 285 18.73 6.96 13.75
C THR A 285 18.16 6.06 12.65
N ILE A 286 17.10 6.49 11.96
CA ILE A 286 16.56 5.74 10.81
C ILE A 286 17.60 5.59 9.68
N ARG A 287 18.38 6.64 9.40
CA ARG A 287 19.44 6.60 8.39
C ARG A 287 20.63 5.73 8.78
N SER A 288 20.86 5.54 10.09
CA SER A 288 21.95 4.69 10.58
C SER A 288 21.67 3.19 10.44
N TYR A 289 20.42 2.80 10.17
CA TYR A 289 20.10 1.42 9.85
C TYR A 289 20.49 1.12 8.39
N PRO A 290 21.32 0.09 8.16
CA PRO A 290 21.80 -0.30 6.83
C PRO A 290 20.68 -0.85 5.92
#